data_AF-U2Q1S9-F1
#
_entry.id   AF-U2Q1S9-F1
#
_cell.length_a   1.000
_cell.length_b   1.000
_cell.length_c   1.000
_cell.angle_alpha   90.00
_cell.angle_beta   90.00
_cell.angle_gamma   90.00
#
_symmetry.space_group_name_H-M   'P 1'
#
loop_
_entity.id
_entity.type
_entity.pdbx_description
1 polymer ?
#
loop_
_entity_poly.entity_id
_entity_poly.type
_entity_poly.pdbx_seq_one_letter_code
_entity_poly.pdbx_strand_id
1 'polypeptide(L)' 'MKKIIILVTLTAMIMSCSELARMEEEYQQDLRERGRECMYNYKGELQGCNYIK' A
#
# COMPACT_ATOMS: atom_id res chain seq x y z
N MET A 1 31.82 -5.13 20.79
CA MET A 1 31.31 -3.93 20.09
C MET A 1 30.76 -4.25 18.69
N LYS A 2 31.56 -4.78 17.76
CA LYS A 2 31.12 -5.03 16.36
C LYS A 2 29.86 -5.91 16.23
N LYS A 3 29.73 -6.97 17.06
CA LYS A 3 28.52 -7.83 17.11
C LYS A 3 27.27 -7.08 17.60
N ILE A 4 27.43 -6.14 18.53
CA ILE A 4 26.31 -5.34 19.07
C ILE A 4 25.83 -4.37 18.00
N ILE A 5 26.74 -3.72 17.27
CA ILE A 5 26.40 -2.82 16.15
C ILE A 5 25.60 -3.59 15.08
N ILE A 6 26.06 -4.79 14.70
CA ILE A 6 25.36 -5.64 13.73
C ILE A 6 23.94 -6.00 14.22
N LEU A 7 23.79 -6.36 15.50
CA LEU A 7 22.49 -6.67 16.09
C LEU A 7 21.53 -5.48 16.07
N VAL A 8 22.02 -4.29 16.43
CA VAL A 8 21.23 -3.05 16.42
C VAL A 8 20.81 -2.70 14.98
N THR A 9 21.70 -2.85 13.99
CA THR A 9 21.34 -2.58 12.59
C THR A 9 20.30 -3.55 12.04
N LEU A 10 20.38 -4.83 12.40
CA LEU A 10 19.42 -5.85 11.96
C LEU A 10 18.03 -5.60 12.54
N THR A 11 17.96 -5.29 13.83
CA THR A 11 16.69 -5.00 14.51
C THR A 11 16.03 -3.74 13.98
N ALA A 12 16.81 -2.69 13.71
CA ALA A 12 16.30 -1.47 13.06
C ALA A 12 15.73 -1.74 11.66
N MET A 13 16.40 -2.58 10.85
CA MET A 13 15.90 -2.96 9.52
C MET A 13 14.59 -3.76 9.60
N ILE A 14 14.47 -4.69 10.55
CA ILE A 14 13.26 -5.49 10.73
C ILE A 14 12.07 -4.59 11.11
N MET A 15 12.28 -3.65 12.04
CA MET A 15 11.26 -2.67 12.43
C MET A 15 10.84 -1.76 11.27
N SER A 16 11.78 -1.32 10.43
CA SER A 16 11.41 -0.50 9.26
C SER A 16 10.60 -1.29 8.23
N CYS A 17 10.87 -2.58 8.06
CA CYS A 17 10.13 -3.42 7.12
C CYS A 17 8.71 -3.75 7.62
N SER A 18 8.51 -3.93 8.93
CA SER A 18 7.17 -4.19 9.49
C SER A 18 6.22 -3.00 9.35
N GLU A 19 6.74 -1.78 9.53
CA GLU A 19 5.93 -0.56 9.36
C GLU A 19 5.58 -0.30 7.89
N LEU A 20 6.50 -0.58 6.97
CA LEU A 20 6.23 -0.52 5.53
C LEU A 20 5.16 -1.53 5.10
N ALA A 21 5.25 -2.77 5.60
CA ALA A 21 4.26 -3.81 5.32
C ALA A 21 2.86 -3.42 5.85
N ARG A 22 2.79 -2.85 7.05
CA ARG A 22 1.53 -2.31 7.61
C ARG A 22 0.94 -1.19 6.77
N MET A 23 1.75 -0.22 6.34
CA MET A 23 1.26 0.85 5.46
C MET A 23 0.72 0.30 4.14
N GLU A 24 1.37 -0.72 3.59
CA GLU A 24 0.92 -1.35 2.35
C GLU A 24 -0.40 -2.10 2.56
N GLU A 25 -0.56 -2.82 3.68
CA GLU A 25 -1.82 -3.47 4.05
C GLU A 25 -2.97 -2.47 4.23
N GLU A 26 -2.74 -1.39 4.98
CA GLU A 26 -3.72 -0.32 5.20
C GLU A 26 -4.12 0.36 3.87
N TYR A 27 -3.14 0.65 3.00
CA TYR A 27 -3.38 1.19 1.66
C TYR A 27 -4.19 0.23 0.79
N GLN A 28 -3.85 -1.05 0.77
CA GLN A 28 -4.59 -2.06 0.00
C GLN A 28 -6.01 -2.25 0.54
N GLN A 29 -6.21 -2.14 1.84
CA GLN A 29 -7.52 -2.21 2.47
C GLN A 29 -8.38 -0.99 2.09
N ASP A 30 -7.81 0.22 2.15
CA ASP A 30 -8.48 1.46 1.72
C ASP A 30 -8.91 1.38 0.25
N LEU A 31 -8.07 0.84 -0.64
CA LEU A 31 -8.43 0.59 -2.04
C LEU A 31 -9.59 -0.41 -2.22
N ARG A 32 -9.68 -1.43 -1.34
CA ARG A 32 -10.76 -2.43 -1.39
C ARG A 32 -12.08 -1.85 -0.89
N GLU A 33 -12.04 -1.01 0.13
CA GLU A 33 -13.23 -0.47 0.80
C GLU A 33 -13.85 0.73 0.04
N ARG A 34 -13.03 1.59 -0.58
CA ARG A 34 -13.52 2.79 -1.27
C ARG A 34 -14.41 2.52 -2.50
N GLY A 35 -14.32 1.32 -3.07
CA GLY A 35 -15.02 1.00 -4.31
C GLY A 35 -14.36 1.59 -5.56
N ARG A 36 -14.94 1.31 -6.73
CA ARG A 36 -14.41 1.76 -8.04
C ARG A 36 -15.45 2.59 -8.76
N GLU A 37 -15.02 3.71 -9.32
CA GLU A 37 -15.82 4.52 -10.23
C GLU A 37 -15.41 4.20 -11.67
N CYS A 38 -16.37 3.76 -12.46
CA CYS A 38 -16.19 3.50 -13.89
C CYS A 38 -16.77 4.65 -14.69
N MET A 39 -15.96 5.21 -15.58
CA MET A 39 -16.36 6.26 -16.50
C MET A 39 -16.87 5.63 -17.79
N TYR A 40 -18.03 6.10 -18.23
CA TYR A 40 -18.65 5.71 -19.49
C TYR A 40 -18.76 6.92 -20.41
N ASN A 41 -18.74 6.72 -21.72
CA ASN A 41 -19.01 7.80 -22.67
C ASN A 41 -20.53 7.99 -22.88
N TYR A 42 -20.92 8.96 -23.71
CA TYR A 42 -22.33 9.25 -23.99
C TYR A 42 -23.08 8.08 -24.68
N LYS A 43 -22.36 7.10 -25.23
CA LYS A 43 -22.91 5.87 -25.83
C LYS A 43 -22.96 4.70 -24.83
N GLY A 44 -22.47 4.89 -23.61
CA GLY A 44 -22.38 3.84 -22.59
C GLY A 44 -21.14 2.94 -22.70
N GLU A 45 -20.15 3.29 -23.51
CA GLU A 45 -18.91 2.51 -23.65
C GLU A 45 -17.96 2.82 -22.49
N LEU A 46 -17.30 1.79 -21.95
CA LEU A 46 -16.37 1.91 -20.82
C LEU A 46 -15.09 2.65 -21.26
N GLN A 47 -14.82 3.79 -20.62
CA GLN A 47 -13.58 4.56 -20.81
C GLN A 47 -12.50 4.19 -19.80
N GLY A 48 -12.88 3.69 -18.62
CA GLY A 48 -11.94 3.19 -17.61
C GLY A 48 -12.57 3.14 -16.22
N CYS A 49 -11.96 2.39 -15.30
CA CYS A 49 -12.37 2.33 -13.91
C CYS A 49 -11.20 2.70 -12.99
N ASN A 50 -11.44 3.63 -12.07
CA ASN A 50 -10.46 4.08 -11.09
C ASN A 50 -10.97 3.78 -9.67
N TYR A 51 -10.05 3.69 -8.72
CA TYR A 51 -10.43 3.71 -7.31
C TYR A 51 -11.00 5.08 -6.98
N ILE A 52 -12.09 5.08 -6.20
CA ILE A 52 -12.68 6.30 -5.69
C ILE A 52 -11.66 6.95 -4.74
N LYS A 53 -11.40 8.24 -4.92
CA LYS A 53 -10.43 9.00 -4.10
C LYS A 53 -11.03 9.48 -2.79
#